data_AF-A0A8C5SKU7-F1
#
_entry.id   AF-A0A8C5SKU7-F1
#
_cell.length_a   1.000
_cell.length_b   1.000
_cell.length_c   1.000
_cell.angle_alpha   90.00
_cell.angle_beta   90.00
_cell.angle_gamma   90.00
#
_symmetry.space_group_name_H-M   'P 1'
#
loop_
_entity.id
_entity.type
_entity.pdbx_description
1 polymer ?
#
loop_
_entity_poly.entity_id
_entity_poly.type
_entity_poly.pdbx_seq_one_letter_code
_entity_poly.pdbx_strand_id
1 'polypeptide(L)'
;ISFPTENAAEWKKLFKPCASQRLFLPLILSNVDSLLYVDTDILFLRPVDDIWSFLKKFNSTQIAAMAPEHEEPRIGWYNRFARHPYYGKTGINSGVMLMNMTRIRRKYFKNDMTSVRLHWEEILMPLLKKYKLNITWGDQDLLNIMFFHNPESLFVFPCQWNYRPDHCIYGSNCQEAEKEGIFILHGNRGVYHDDKQPTFRAVYYAIKNYLFEDDLLHALLLPLEEELQKTQHTYCGRIYKVFIKQLTKSIRDLSNRRSKER
;
A
#
# COMPACT_ATOMS: atom_id res chain seq x y z
N ILE A 1 -4.87 15.01 -14.04
CA ILE A 1 -3.62 14.20 -14.04
C ILE A 1 -2.54 15.05 -14.67
N SER A 2 -1.54 15.44 -13.88
CA SER A 2 -0.46 16.33 -14.33
C SER A 2 0.86 15.55 -14.39
N PHE A 3 1.56 15.63 -15.51
CA PHE A 3 2.90 15.09 -15.74
C PHE A 3 3.77 16.22 -16.29
N PRO A 4 5.11 16.14 -16.18
CA PRO A 4 5.99 17.04 -16.91
C PRO A 4 5.63 17.05 -18.39
N THR A 5 5.66 18.23 -19.03
CA THR A 5 5.27 18.39 -20.44
C THR A 5 6.15 17.53 -21.35
N GLU A 6 7.43 17.44 -21.01
CA GLU A 6 8.38 16.55 -21.67
C GLU A 6 8.13 15.09 -21.26
N ASN A 7 8.07 14.18 -22.24
CA ASN A 7 7.89 12.74 -22.03
C ASN A 7 6.57 12.33 -21.31
N ALA A 8 5.58 13.22 -21.20
CA ALA A 8 4.28 12.95 -20.58
C ALA A 8 3.60 11.65 -21.09
N ALA A 9 3.73 11.38 -22.39
CA ALA A 9 3.15 10.19 -23.02
C ALA A 9 3.84 8.89 -22.57
N GLU A 10 5.14 8.92 -22.30
CA GLU A 10 5.90 7.77 -21.80
C GLU A 10 5.47 7.47 -20.36
N TRP A 11 5.38 8.49 -19.50
CA TRP A 11 4.92 8.34 -18.12
C TRP A 11 3.48 7.81 -18.02
N LYS A 12 2.57 8.29 -18.86
CA LYS A 12 1.18 7.80 -18.91
C LYS A 12 1.08 6.33 -19.32
N LYS A 13 2.02 5.83 -20.13
CA LYS A 13 2.04 4.45 -20.64
C LYS A 13 2.84 3.49 -19.76
N LEU A 14 3.51 3.99 -18.72
CA LEU A 14 4.45 3.21 -17.92
C LEU A 14 3.80 1.99 -17.22
N PHE A 15 2.57 2.12 -16.73
CA PHE A 15 1.85 0.99 -16.12
C PHE A 15 0.33 1.13 -16.28
N LYS A 16 -0.28 2.04 -15.51
CA LYS A 16 -1.66 2.51 -15.69
C LYS A 16 -1.64 4.03 -15.88
N PRO A 17 -2.64 4.63 -16.56
CA PRO A 17 -2.61 6.04 -16.96
C PRO A 17 -2.27 7.05 -15.86
N CYS A 18 -2.57 6.73 -14.59
CA CYS A 18 -2.35 7.60 -13.44
C CYS A 18 -1.26 7.10 -12.47
N ALA A 19 -0.78 5.86 -12.61
CA ALA A 19 0.03 5.21 -11.57
C ALA A 19 1.32 5.99 -11.30
N SER A 20 2.04 6.33 -12.38
CA SER A 20 3.30 7.07 -12.33
C SER A 20 3.16 8.52 -11.85
N GLN A 21 1.95 9.07 -11.73
CA GLN A 21 1.75 10.42 -11.21
C GLN A 21 2.30 10.56 -9.77
N ARG A 22 2.31 9.47 -8.99
CA ARG A 22 2.86 9.46 -7.62
C ARG A 22 4.33 9.91 -7.56
N LEU A 23 5.11 9.60 -8.61
CA LEU A 23 6.52 10.00 -8.72
C LEU A 23 6.68 11.51 -8.83
N PHE A 24 5.67 12.23 -9.30
CA PHE A 24 5.72 13.68 -9.55
C PHE A 24 5.05 14.50 -8.46
N LEU A 25 4.42 13.87 -7.45
CA LEU A 25 3.82 14.58 -6.32
C LEU A 25 4.79 15.55 -5.62
N PRO A 26 6.09 15.23 -5.43
CA PRO A 26 7.04 16.18 -4.83
C PRO A 26 7.24 17.46 -5.63
N LEU A 27 7.05 17.39 -6.95
CA LEU A 27 7.22 18.52 -7.87
C LEU A 27 5.93 19.30 -8.04
N ILE A 28 4.80 18.60 -8.11
CA ILE A 28 3.47 19.21 -8.33
C ILE A 28 2.97 19.89 -7.05
N LEU A 29 3.17 19.28 -5.89
CA LEU A 29 2.70 19.78 -4.59
C LEU A 29 3.87 20.46 -3.84
N SER A 30 4.40 21.53 -4.42
CA SER A 30 5.58 22.23 -3.91
C SER A 30 5.40 22.80 -2.49
N ASN A 31 4.19 23.19 -2.13
CA ASN A 31 3.83 23.79 -0.82
C ASN A 31 3.28 22.78 0.20
N VAL A 32 3.33 21.47 -0.10
CA VAL A 32 2.90 20.41 0.83
C VAL A 32 4.13 19.76 1.45
N ASP A 33 4.17 19.68 2.79
CA ASP A 33 5.32 19.11 3.52
C ASP A 33 5.31 17.59 3.58
N SER A 34 4.14 16.99 3.72
CA SER A 34 3.96 15.55 3.82
C SER A 34 2.60 15.13 3.29
N LEU A 35 2.48 13.90 2.78
CA LEU A 35 1.21 13.34 2.33
C LEU A 35 1.17 11.83 2.55
N LEU A 36 -0.06 11.29 2.58
CA LEU A 36 -0.34 9.87 2.46
C LEU A 36 -0.92 9.64 1.06
N TYR A 37 -0.18 8.91 0.23
CA TYR A 37 -0.66 8.43 -1.05
C TYR A 37 -1.31 7.06 -0.86
N VAL A 38 -2.46 6.85 -1.49
CA VAL A 38 -3.16 5.56 -1.56
C VAL A 38 -3.69 5.30 -2.97
N ASP A 39 -3.64 4.05 -3.40
CA ASP A 39 -4.34 3.59 -4.61
C ASP A 39 -5.87 3.71 -4.43
N THR A 40 -6.62 3.72 -5.53
CA THR A 40 -8.07 3.96 -5.51
C THR A 40 -8.90 2.79 -4.96
N ASP A 41 -8.29 1.62 -4.83
CA ASP A 41 -8.87 0.37 -4.34
C ASP A 41 -8.43 0.06 -2.90
N ILE A 42 -8.23 1.11 -2.11
CA ILE A 42 -7.87 1.02 -0.69
C ILE A 42 -9.13 1.18 0.20
N LEU A 43 -9.28 0.28 1.16
CA LEU A 43 -10.27 0.37 2.24
C LEU A 43 -9.55 0.48 3.59
N PHE A 44 -9.84 1.54 4.35
CA PHE A 44 -9.32 1.72 5.70
C PHE A 44 -10.22 0.98 6.70
N LEU A 45 -9.66 -0.01 7.39
CA LEU A 45 -10.35 -0.76 8.45
C LEU A 45 -9.96 -0.26 9.86
N ARG A 46 -9.14 0.80 9.91
CA ARG A 46 -8.60 1.45 11.10
C ARG A 46 -8.46 2.96 10.83
N PRO A 47 -8.52 3.85 11.85
CA PRO A 47 -8.38 5.29 11.64
C PRO A 47 -7.12 5.69 10.86
N VAL A 48 -7.29 6.63 9.93
CA VAL A 48 -6.21 7.11 9.03
C VAL A 48 -5.10 7.83 9.81
N ASP A 49 -5.43 8.45 10.94
CA ASP A 49 -4.46 9.11 11.81
C ASP A 49 -3.35 8.17 12.33
N ASP A 50 -3.67 6.88 12.48
CA ASP A 50 -2.72 5.91 13.00
C ASP A 50 -1.60 5.61 12.00
N ILE A 51 -1.90 5.51 10.69
CA ILE A 51 -0.84 5.41 9.67
C ILE A 51 -0.09 6.74 9.56
N TRP A 52 -0.79 7.87 9.57
CA TRP A 52 -0.18 9.20 9.52
C TRP A 52 0.85 9.40 10.64
N SER A 53 0.61 8.82 11.82
CA SER A 53 1.51 8.89 12.97
C SER A 53 2.94 8.35 12.69
N PHE A 54 3.13 7.49 11.69
CA PHE A 54 4.46 6.98 11.32
C PHE A 54 5.40 8.08 10.83
N LEU A 55 4.89 9.21 10.29
CA LEU A 55 5.74 10.35 9.91
C LEU A 55 6.56 10.87 11.11
N LYS A 56 5.98 10.82 12.32
CA LYS A 56 6.68 11.22 13.56
C LYS A 56 7.74 10.22 13.99
N LYS A 57 7.71 8.99 13.47
CA LYS A 57 8.69 7.93 13.75
C LYS A 57 9.85 7.92 12.75
N PHE A 58 9.81 8.77 11.72
CA PHE A 58 10.91 8.86 10.77
C PHE A 58 12.17 9.37 11.47
N ASN A 59 13.27 8.64 11.29
CA ASN A 59 14.58 9.14 11.66
C ASN A 59 15.00 10.30 10.72
N SER A 60 16.21 10.84 10.87
CA SER A 60 16.68 11.98 10.07
C SER A 60 16.87 11.68 8.59
N THR A 61 17.02 10.41 8.19
CA THR A 61 17.29 10.01 6.80
C THR A 61 16.04 9.55 6.04
N GLN A 62 15.02 9.10 6.75
CA GLN A 62 13.79 8.57 6.17
C GLN A 62 12.94 9.66 5.52
N ILE A 63 12.50 9.39 4.29
CA ILE A 63 11.72 10.31 3.45
C ILE A 63 10.37 9.71 3.05
N ALA A 64 10.21 8.40 3.13
CA ALA A 64 8.98 7.72 2.77
C ALA A 64 8.75 6.50 3.66
N ALA A 65 7.51 6.00 3.69
CA ALA A 65 7.19 4.71 4.26
C ALA A 65 6.26 3.88 3.39
N MET A 66 6.50 2.58 3.34
CA MET A 66 5.71 1.60 2.59
C MET A 66 5.73 0.23 3.29
N ALA A 67 4.84 -0.67 2.88
CA ALA A 67 4.89 -2.08 3.24
C ALA A 67 5.75 -2.87 2.25
N PRO A 68 6.29 -4.03 2.67
CA PRO A 68 6.85 -5.01 1.74
C PRO A 68 5.83 -5.42 0.67
N GLU A 69 6.32 -5.79 -0.52
CA GLU A 69 5.46 -6.38 -1.55
C GLU A 69 5.04 -7.80 -1.13
N HIS A 70 5.94 -8.59 -0.54
CA HIS A 70 5.65 -9.92 -0.01
C HIS A 70 6.34 -10.13 1.34
N GLU A 71 5.81 -11.05 2.14
CA GLU A 71 6.41 -11.48 3.42
C GLU A 71 7.29 -12.73 3.27
N GLU A 72 7.00 -13.62 2.31
CA GLU A 72 7.74 -14.86 2.06
C GLU A 72 8.50 -14.81 0.72
N PRO A 73 9.85 -14.71 0.74
CA PRO A 73 10.68 -14.66 -0.46
C PRO A 73 10.46 -15.80 -1.46
N ARG A 74 10.12 -17.01 -1.00
CA ARG A 74 9.90 -18.18 -1.89
C ARG A 74 8.73 -18.02 -2.84
N ILE A 75 7.75 -17.18 -2.48
CA ILE A 75 6.57 -16.90 -3.31
C ILE A 75 6.58 -15.46 -3.86
N GLY A 76 7.51 -14.62 -3.41
CA GLY A 76 7.59 -13.21 -3.77
C GLY A 76 7.88 -12.97 -5.24
N TRP A 77 7.18 -12.00 -5.84
CA TRP A 77 7.34 -11.69 -7.27
C TRP A 77 8.75 -11.17 -7.56
N TYR A 78 9.26 -10.25 -6.72
CA TYR A 78 10.59 -9.67 -6.90
C TYR A 78 11.69 -10.73 -6.83
N ASN A 79 11.56 -11.69 -5.91
CA ASN A 79 12.52 -12.78 -5.73
C ASN A 79 12.59 -13.72 -6.94
N ARG A 80 11.45 -13.96 -7.59
CA ARG A 80 11.33 -14.96 -8.66
C ARG A 80 11.53 -14.40 -10.06
N PHE A 81 11.18 -13.13 -10.27
CA PHE A 81 11.00 -12.59 -11.61
C PHE A 81 11.68 -11.25 -11.86
N ALA A 82 12.05 -10.49 -10.82
CA ALA A 82 12.65 -9.17 -11.06
C ALA A 82 14.02 -9.29 -11.73
N ARG A 83 14.22 -8.47 -12.77
CA ARG A 83 15.47 -8.35 -13.54
C ARG A 83 16.15 -7.00 -13.29
N HIS A 84 15.85 -6.38 -12.16
CA HIS A 84 16.37 -5.10 -11.72
C HIS A 84 16.52 -5.13 -10.19
N PRO A 85 17.33 -4.22 -9.61
CA PRO A 85 17.44 -4.11 -8.16
C PRO A 85 16.10 -3.75 -7.51
N TYR A 86 15.85 -4.24 -6.31
CA TYR A 86 14.64 -3.94 -5.54
C TYR A 86 14.93 -3.85 -4.04
N TYR A 87 14.11 -3.09 -3.32
CA TYR A 87 14.39 -2.80 -1.92
C TYR A 87 14.23 -4.03 -1.02
N GLY A 88 15.14 -4.18 -0.06
CA GLY A 88 15.03 -5.19 0.99
C GLY A 88 15.03 -6.62 0.45
N LYS A 89 14.28 -7.51 1.12
CA LYS A 89 14.25 -8.94 0.78
C LYS A 89 13.23 -9.30 -0.29
N THR A 90 12.14 -8.55 -0.37
CA THR A 90 10.93 -8.92 -1.11
C THR A 90 10.37 -7.78 -1.94
N GLY A 91 11.07 -6.65 -2.03
CA GLY A 91 10.57 -5.42 -2.63
C GLY A 91 9.53 -4.73 -1.75
N ILE A 92 9.07 -3.56 -2.20
CA ILE A 92 7.99 -2.79 -1.56
C ILE A 92 6.80 -2.61 -2.49
N ASN A 93 5.61 -2.52 -1.90
CA ASN A 93 4.39 -2.17 -2.61
C ASN A 93 4.10 -0.68 -2.46
N SER A 94 3.84 -0.02 -3.59
CA SER A 94 3.66 1.42 -3.63
C SER A 94 2.23 1.90 -3.38
N GLY A 95 1.25 1.00 -3.27
CA GLY A 95 -0.18 1.34 -3.18
C GLY A 95 -0.60 2.05 -1.89
N VAL A 96 0.24 2.01 -0.86
CA VAL A 96 0.13 2.85 0.34
C VAL A 96 1.51 3.42 0.63
N MET A 97 1.67 4.74 0.53
CA MET A 97 2.95 5.41 0.69
C MET A 97 2.80 6.69 1.52
N LEU A 98 3.47 6.75 2.67
CA LEU A 98 3.71 8.03 3.34
C LEU A 98 4.92 8.71 2.70
N MET A 99 4.84 10.02 2.53
CA MET A 99 5.88 10.79 1.87
C MET A 99 6.16 12.05 2.70
N ASN A 100 7.41 12.26 3.07
CA ASN A 100 7.91 13.54 3.54
C ASN A 100 8.46 14.32 2.34
N MET A 101 7.58 15.11 1.74
CA MET A 101 7.82 15.81 0.48
C MET A 101 8.99 16.79 0.60
N THR A 102 9.12 17.46 1.75
CA THR A 102 10.21 18.42 2.00
C THR A 102 11.57 17.74 2.05
N ARG A 103 11.66 16.54 2.62
CA ARG A 103 12.91 15.74 2.58
C ARG A 103 13.17 15.14 1.20
N ILE A 104 12.14 14.65 0.51
CA ILE A 104 12.28 14.12 -0.86
C ILE A 104 12.89 15.18 -1.79
N ARG A 105 12.37 16.41 -1.77
CA ARG A 105 12.87 17.53 -2.59
C ARG A 105 14.31 17.95 -2.30
N ARG A 106 14.80 17.72 -1.07
CA ARG A 106 16.15 18.14 -0.64
C ARG A 106 17.20 17.04 -0.74
N LYS A 107 16.78 15.78 -0.89
CA LYS A 107 17.69 14.64 -0.83
C LYS A 107 18.40 14.44 -2.17
N TYR A 108 19.71 14.20 -2.07
CA TYR A 108 20.53 13.67 -3.14
C TYR A 108 20.57 12.13 -3.07
N PHE A 109 20.13 11.48 -4.14
CA PHE A 109 20.00 10.03 -4.25
C PHE A 109 21.23 9.40 -4.89
N LYS A 110 21.74 8.35 -4.26
CA LYS A 110 22.68 7.41 -4.87
C LYS A 110 21.99 6.65 -5.99
N ASN A 111 22.74 6.33 -7.03
CA ASN A 111 22.27 5.58 -8.19
C ASN A 111 23.45 4.81 -8.80
N ASP A 112 23.16 3.95 -9.78
CA ASP A 112 24.15 3.13 -10.48
C ASP A 112 24.30 3.52 -11.96
N MET A 113 23.88 4.74 -12.31
CA MET A 113 23.98 5.29 -13.67
C MET A 113 25.16 6.27 -13.78
N THR A 114 25.49 6.96 -12.69
CA THR A 114 26.57 7.95 -12.60
C THR A 114 27.16 7.97 -11.19
N SER A 115 28.39 8.48 -11.06
CA SER A 115 29.04 8.72 -9.76
C SER A 115 28.43 9.91 -9.00
N VAL A 116 27.71 10.80 -9.71
CA VAL A 116 27.07 11.98 -9.13
C VAL A 116 25.73 11.61 -8.50
N ARG A 117 25.45 12.14 -7.30
CA ARG A 117 24.13 11.99 -6.68
C ARG A 117 23.15 12.98 -7.31
N LEU A 118 21.94 12.53 -7.56
CA LEU A 118 20.91 13.30 -8.28
C LEU A 118 19.73 13.61 -7.35
N HIS A 119 19.08 14.74 -7.55
CA HIS A 119 17.80 15.03 -6.91
C HIS A 119 16.68 14.14 -7.44
N TRP A 120 15.54 14.14 -6.74
CA TRP A 120 14.38 13.34 -7.11
C TRP A 120 13.92 13.58 -8.56
N GLU A 121 13.83 14.83 -9.01
CA GLU A 121 13.42 15.13 -10.40
C GLU A 121 14.44 14.63 -11.43
N GLU A 122 15.72 14.88 -11.15
CA GLU A 122 16.84 14.60 -12.05
C GLU A 122 17.05 13.09 -12.28
N ILE A 123 16.73 12.26 -11.28
CA ILE A 123 16.99 10.81 -11.34
C ILE A 123 15.89 10.02 -12.08
N LEU A 124 14.65 10.52 -12.16
CA LEU A 124 13.50 9.75 -12.68
C LEU A 124 13.67 9.34 -14.15
N MET A 125 13.99 10.29 -15.04
CA MET A 125 14.14 9.99 -16.47
C MET A 125 15.34 9.10 -16.78
N PRO A 126 16.54 9.34 -16.20
CA PRO A 126 17.66 8.41 -16.35
C PRO A 126 17.33 6.99 -15.86
N LEU A 127 16.69 6.83 -14.69
CA LEU A 127 16.28 5.52 -14.18
C LEU A 127 15.32 4.83 -15.16
N LEU A 128 14.28 5.55 -15.61
CA LEU A 128 13.34 5.00 -16.58
C LEU A 128 14.06 4.56 -17.85
N LYS A 129 14.91 5.40 -18.44
CA LYS A 129 15.64 5.05 -19.67
C LYS A 129 16.49 3.80 -19.52
N LYS A 130 17.17 3.65 -18.38
CA LYS A 130 18.01 2.47 -18.09
C LYS A 130 17.19 1.20 -17.90
N TYR A 131 16.09 1.26 -17.15
CA TYR A 131 15.39 0.06 -16.70
C TYR A 131 14.08 -0.21 -17.45
N LYS A 132 13.63 0.63 -18.40
CA LYS A 132 12.34 0.49 -19.10
C LYS A 132 12.06 -0.90 -19.71
N LEU A 133 13.10 -1.66 -20.07
CA LEU A 133 12.95 -3.01 -20.63
C LEU A 133 12.89 -4.12 -19.57
N ASN A 134 13.23 -3.81 -18.31
CA ASN A 134 13.33 -4.76 -17.21
C ASN A 134 12.26 -4.53 -16.12
N ILE A 135 11.62 -3.34 -16.08
CA ILE A 135 10.55 -3.04 -15.13
C ILE A 135 9.20 -3.58 -15.63
N THR A 136 8.47 -4.24 -14.73
CA THR A 136 7.14 -4.81 -15.00
C THR A 136 6.04 -4.00 -14.32
N TRP A 137 6.29 -3.49 -13.12
CA TRP A 137 5.36 -2.69 -12.31
C TRP A 137 5.63 -1.19 -12.40
N GLY A 138 6.36 -0.76 -13.43
CA GLY A 138 6.51 0.63 -13.80
C GLY A 138 7.05 1.51 -12.68
N ASP A 139 6.21 2.42 -12.19
CA ASP A 139 6.56 3.37 -11.13
C ASP A 139 6.94 2.70 -9.80
N GLN A 140 6.30 1.58 -9.44
CA GLN A 140 6.68 0.82 -8.26
C GLN A 140 8.11 0.28 -8.36
N ASP A 141 8.51 -0.19 -9.54
CA ASP A 141 9.85 -0.73 -9.75
C ASP A 141 10.91 0.38 -9.70
N LEU A 142 10.60 1.58 -10.21
CA LEU A 142 11.48 2.74 -10.08
C LEU A 142 11.70 3.13 -8.61
N LEU A 143 10.64 3.10 -7.78
CA LEU A 143 10.75 3.31 -6.33
C LEU A 143 11.62 2.22 -5.67
N ASN A 144 11.40 0.96 -6.04
CA ASN A 144 12.18 -0.18 -5.55
C ASN A 144 13.68 -0.05 -5.88
N ILE A 145 14.03 0.32 -7.11
CA ILE A 145 15.41 0.56 -7.54
C ILE A 145 16.02 1.73 -6.77
N MET A 146 15.28 2.83 -6.63
CA MET A 146 15.76 4.01 -5.92
C MET A 146 16.06 3.71 -4.45
N PHE A 147 15.17 2.98 -3.77
CA PHE A 147 15.38 2.61 -2.38
C PHE A 147 16.39 1.47 -2.21
N PHE A 148 16.59 0.58 -3.20
CA PHE A 148 17.71 -0.37 -3.19
C PHE A 148 19.06 0.33 -3.02
N HIS A 149 19.27 1.44 -3.74
CA HIS A 149 20.51 2.22 -3.63
C HIS A 149 20.55 3.18 -2.43
N ASN A 150 19.41 3.46 -1.80
CA ASN A 150 19.28 4.41 -0.69
C ASN A 150 18.44 3.81 0.46
N PRO A 151 18.81 2.64 1.01
CA PRO A 151 17.93 1.89 1.89
C PRO A 151 17.63 2.61 3.22
N GLU A 152 18.53 3.50 3.64
CA GLU A 152 18.34 4.34 4.83
C GLU A 152 17.19 5.35 4.71
N SER A 153 16.65 5.53 3.51
CA SER A 153 15.63 6.54 3.21
C SER A 153 14.20 6.03 3.42
N LEU A 154 14.02 4.74 3.71
CA LEU A 154 12.70 4.14 3.80
C LEU A 154 12.40 3.69 5.23
N PHE A 155 11.20 4.00 5.70
CA PHE A 155 10.61 3.39 6.89
C PHE A 155 9.67 2.27 6.42
N VAL A 156 9.89 1.03 6.87
CA VAL A 156 9.03 -0.09 6.48
C VAL A 156 7.97 -0.30 7.56
N PHE A 157 6.70 -0.16 7.21
CA PHE A 157 5.60 -0.52 8.12
C PHE A 157 5.11 -1.96 7.86
N PRO A 158 4.50 -2.62 8.86
CA PRO A 158 4.05 -4.02 8.72
C PRO A 158 2.99 -4.24 7.63
N CYS A 159 2.92 -5.47 7.09
CA CYS A 159 2.04 -5.88 5.98
C CYS A 159 0.54 -5.58 6.19
N GLN A 160 0.04 -5.56 7.43
CA GLN A 160 -1.36 -5.24 7.73
C GLN A 160 -1.80 -3.80 7.35
N TRP A 161 -0.83 -2.90 7.12
CA TRP A 161 -1.05 -1.54 6.61
C TRP A 161 -1.12 -1.47 5.08
N ASN A 162 -0.99 -2.60 4.39
CA ASN A 162 -1.19 -2.73 2.96
C ASN A 162 -1.55 -4.19 2.61
N TYR A 163 -2.63 -4.70 3.21
CA TYR A 163 -2.97 -6.11 3.12
C TYR A 163 -3.63 -6.42 1.77
N ARG A 164 -2.89 -7.15 0.94
CA ARG A 164 -3.26 -7.62 -0.40
C ARG A 164 -3.62 -9.11 -0.43
N PRO A 165 -4.27 -9.62 -1.50
CA PRO A 165 -4.53 -11.05 -1.68
C PRO A 165 -3.27 -11.90 -1.58
N ASP A 166 -2.11 -11.39 -2.02
CA ASP A 166 -0.82 -12.05 -1.93
C ASP A 166 -0.46 -12.53 -0.49
N HIS A 167 -1.10 -11.96 0.55
CA HIS A 167 -0.90 -12.38 1.94
C HIS A 167 -1.72 -13.60 2.38
N CYS A 168 -2.65 -14.09 1.54
CA CYS A 168 -3.50 -15.22 1.88
C CYS A 168 -3.82 -16.17 0.73
N ILE A 169 -3.50 -15.85 -0.53
CA ILE A 169 -3.82 -16.72 -1.69
C ILE A 169 -3.16 -18.10 -1.64
N TYR A 170 -2.04 -18.26 -0.92
CA TYR A 170 -1.33 -19.54 -0.74
C TYR A 170 -1.25 -19.98 0.72
N GLY A 171 -2.15 -19.46 1.56
CA GLY A 171 -2.05 -19.52 3.01
C GLY A 171 -1.61 -18.19 3.59
N SER A 172 -1.92 -18.00 4.88
CA SER A 172 -1.61 -16.76 5.59
C SER A 172 -0.11 -16.58 5.75
N ASN A 173 0.41 -15.41 5.38
CA ASN A 173 1.83 -15.09 5.52
C ASN A 173 2.11 -13.71 6.14
N CYS A 174 1.08 -12.99 6.59
CA CYS A 174 1.20 -11.71 7.31
C CYS A 174 0.91 -11.92 8.80
N GLN A 175 1.95 -12.15 9.60
CA GLN A 175 1.82 -12.51 11.01
C GLN A 175 1.16 -11.40 11.84
N GLU A 176 1.51 -10.15 11.55
CA GLU A 176 0.95 -9.02 12.27
C GLU A 176 -0.56 -8.90 12.01
N ALA A 177 -1.03 -9.19 10.78
CA ALA A 177 -2.47 -9.20 10.49
C ALA A 177 -3.19 -10.34 11.23
N GLU A 178 -2.60 -11.52 11.40
CA GLU A 178 -3.19 -12.56 12.26
C GLU A 178 -3.35 -12.07 13.71
N LYS A 179 -2.30 -11.41 14.22
CA LYS A 179 -2.25 -10.95 15.61
C LYS A 179 -3.16 -9.76 15.89
N GLU A 180 -3.19 -8.77 15.01
CA GLU A 180 -3.87 -7.49 15.25
C GLU A 180 -5.08 -7.28 14.35
N GLY A 181 -5.17 -7.97 13.21
CA GLY A 181 -6.18 -7.73 12.18
C GLY A 181 -5.64 -6.86 11.05
N ILE A 182 -6.40 -6.79 9.96
CA ILE A 182 -6.05 -5.93 8.80
C ILE A 182 -6.39 -4.48 9.12
N PHE A 183 -5.46 -3.55 8.87
CA PHE A 183 -5.67 -2.13 9.09
C PHE A 183 -6.01 -1.39 7.80
N ILE A 184 -5.38 -1.77 6.70
CA ILE A 184 -5.68 -1.28 5.36
C ILE A 184 -5.80 -2.48 4.42
N LEU A 185 -6.97 -2.63 3.80
CA LEU A 185 -7.24 -3.67 2.82
C LEU A 185 -7.07 -3.09 1.41
N HIS A 186 -6.22 -3.74 0.61
CA HIS A 186 -5.87 -3.28 -0.73
C HIS A 186 -6.39 -4.26 -1.77
N GLY A 187 -7.34 -3.79 -2.59
CA GLY A 187 -8.05 -4.54 -3.62
C GLY A 187 -7.30 -4.69 -4.94
N ASN A 188 -5.97 -4.76 -4.90
CA ASN A 188 -5.15 -4.82 -6.12
C ASN A 188 -5.55 -5.97 -7.04
N ARG A 189 -5.28 -5.81 -8.34
CA ARG A 189 -5.70 -6.74 -9.41
C ARG A 189 -7.23 -6.83 -9.61
N GLY A 190 -7.99 -5.88 -9.06
CA GLY A 190 -9.44 -5.77 -9.28
C GLY A 190 -10.26 -6.76 -8.45
N VAL A 191 -9.71 -7.27 -7.36
CA VAL A 191 -10.32 -8.36 -6.57
C VAL A 191 -11.63 -7.99 -5.87
N TYR A 192 -11.96 -6.71 -5.80
CA TYR A 192 -13.28 -6.25 -5.35
C TYR A 192 -14.38 -6.46 -6.41
N HIS A 193 -14.00 -6.73 -7.66
CA HIS A 193 -14.91 -6.75 -8.80
C HIS A 193 -14.87 -8.07 -9.59
N ASP A 194 -14.10 -9.05 -9.14
CA ASP A 194 -14.03 -10.38 -9.74
C ASP A 194 -14.39 -11.50 -8.75
N ASP A 195 -14.45 -12.75 -9.23
CA ASP A 195 -14.72 -13.93 -8.40
C ASP A 195 -13.44 -14.62 -7.88
N LYS A 196 -12.24 -14.06 -8.14
CA LYS A 196 -10.98 -14.74 -7.81
C LYS A 196 -10.69 -14.69 -6.32
N GLN A 197 -11.14 -13.65 -5.62
CA GLN A 197 -10.93 -13.47 -4.19
C GLN A 197 -12.25 -13.07 -3.51
N PRO A 198 -13.18 -14.02 -3.32
CA PRO A 198 -14.52 -13.73 -2.81
C PRO A 198 -14.50 -13.10 -1.41
N THR A 199 -13.49 -13.39 -0.58
CA THR A 199 -13.29 -12.78 0.74
C THR A 199 -13.07 -11.26 0.66
N PHE A 200 -12.24 -10.78 -0.26
CA PHE A 200 -11.99 -9.33 -0.46
C PHE A 200 -13.25 -8.64 -0.97
N ARG A 201 -13.93 -9.28 -1.92
CA ARG A 201 -15.17 -8.79 -2.49
C ARG A 201 -16.30 -8.68 -1.46
N ALA A 202 -16.43 -9.65 -0.56
CA ALA A 202 -17.42 -9.63 0.52
C ALA A 202 -17.24 -8.39 1.41
N VAL A 203 -16.00 -8.08 1.81
CA VAL A 203 -15.68 -6.87 2.59
C VAL A 203 -16.02 -5.59 1.82
N TYR A 204 -15.62 -5.51 0.55
CA TYR A 204 -15.93 -4.35 -0.29
C TYR A 204 -17.43 -4.10 -0.42
N TYR A 205 -18.23 -5.13 -0.73
CA TYR A 205 -19.68 -4.96 -0.86
C TYR A 205 -20.37 -4.63 0.46
N ALA A 206 -19.93 -5.23 1.57
CA ALA A 206 -20.48 -4.91 2.89
C ALA A 206 -20.27 -3.42 3.22
N ILE A 207 -19.05 -2.90 3.00
CA ILE A 207 -18.75 -1.48 3.24
C ILE A 207 -19.49 -0.58 2.23
N LYS A 208 -19.54 -0.97 0.95
CA LYS A 208 -20.23 -0.19 -0.10
C LYS A 208 -21.73 -0.06 0.17
N ASN A 209 -22.36 -1.11 0.68
CA ASN A 209 -23.81 -1.16 0.90
C ASN A 209 -24.24 -0.67 2.29
N TYR A 210 -23.28 -0.44 3.19
CA TYR A 210 -23.56 0.08 4.53
C TYR A 210 -23.97 1.55 4.47
N LEU A 211 -25.06 1.90 5.16
CA LEU A 211 -25.51 3.28 5.35
C LEU A 211 -24.97 3.80 6.68
N PHE A 212 -24.38 5.00 6.68
CA PHE A 212 -23.58 5.51 7.79
C PHE A 212 -24.30 5.53 9.16
N GLU A 213 -25.61 5.78 9.15
CA GLU A 213 -26.44 5.89 10.35
C GLU A 213 -26.99 4.54 10.88
N ASP A 214 -26.76 3.44 10.16
CA ASP A 214 -27.24 2.14 10.58
C ASP A 214 -26.45 1.60 11.79
N ASP A 215 -27.01 0.59 12.46
CA ASP A 215 -26.30 -0.09 13.53
C ASP A 215 -25.15 -0.95 12.98
N LEU A 216 -23.91 -0.62 13.32
CA LEU A 216 -22.71 -1.32 12.84
C LEU A 216 -22.71 -2.83 13.12
N LEU A 217 -23.34 -3.28 14.21
CA LEU A 217 -23.36 -4.71 14.54
C LEU A 217 -24.29 -5.46 13.59
N HIS A 218 -25.54 -5.04 13.48
CA HIS A 218 -26.57 -5.75 12.72
C HIS A 218 -26.54 -5.44 11.23
N ALA A 219 -26.14 -4.24 10.82
CA ALA A 219 -26.13 -3.81 9.42
C ALA A 219 -24.78 -4.03 8.72
N LEU A 220 -23.67 -4.19 9.46
CA LEU A 220 -22.34 -4.39 8.87
C LEU A 220 -21.65 -5.66 9.36
N LEU A 221 -21.38 -5.80 10.66
CA LEU A 221 -20.52 -6.88 11.17
C LEU A 221 -21.13 -8.28 10.98
N LEU A 222 -22.37 -8.49 11.44
CA LEU A 222 -23.01 -9.82 11.36
C LEU A 222 -23.23 -10.26 9.90
N PRO A 223 -23.81 -9.42 9.00
CA PRO A 223 -23.98 -9.82 7.60
C PRO A 223 -22.64 -10.06 6.89
N LEU A 224 -21.62 -9.25 7.18
CA LEU A 224 -20.28 -9.47 6.63
C LEU A 224 -19.69 -10.80 7.11
N GLU A 225 -19.83 -11.14 8.39
CA GLU A 225 -19.34 -12.42 8.92
C GLU A 225 -20.02 -13.61 8.25
N GLU A 226 -21.34 -13.56 8.04
CA GLU A 226 -22.08 -14.60 7.31
C GLU A 226 -21.60 -14.76 5.86
N GLU A 227 -21.39 -13.66 5.13
CA GLU A 227 -20.84 -13.70 3.77
C GLU A 227 -19.41 -14.24 3.75
N LEU A 228 -18.58 -13.84 4.70
CA LEU A 228 -17.21 -14.31 4.81
C LEU A 228 -17.12 -15.82 5.10
N GLN A 229 -18.03 -16.35 5.93
CA GLN A 229 -18.09 -17.78 6.22
C GLN A 229 -18.35 -18.62 4.96
N LYS A 230 -19.06 -18.10 3.96
CA LYS A 230 -19.29 -18.77 2.66
C LYS A 230 -18.01 -18.89 1.82
N THR A 231 -16.96 -18.11 2.14
CA THR A 231 -15.70 -18.06 1.38
C THR A 231 -14.63 -19.05 1.86
N GLN A 232 -14.91 -19.86 2.89
CA GLN A 232 -13.95 -20.78 3.55
C GLN A 232 -13.35 -21.87 2.64
N HIS A 233 -13.93 -22.09 1.46
CA HIS A 233 -13.33 -22.95 0.44
C HIS A 233 -11.99 -22.40 -0.09
N THR A 234 -11.72 -21.09 0.06
CA THR A 234 -10.46 -20.43 -0.29
C THR A 234 -9.52 -20.29 0.92
N TYR A 235 -8.21 -20.15 0.68
CA TYR A 235 -7.25 -19.90 1.76
C TYR A 235 -7.51 -18.60 2.53
N CYS A 236 -7.82 -17.50 1.83
CA CYS A 236 -8.21 -16.23 2.44
C CYS A 236 -9.48 -16.38 3.29
N GLY A 237 -10.48 -17.11 2.80
CA GLY A 237 -11.71 -17.34 3.54
C GLY A 237 -11.52 -18.18 4.80
N ARG A 238 -10.55 -19.11 4.86
CA ARG A 238 -10.26 -19.87 6.09
C ARG A 238 -9.76 -18.98 7.23
N ILE A 239 -9.17 -17.83 6.91
CA ILE A 239 -8.68 -16.85 7.88
C ILE A 239 -9.58 -15.61 7.98
N TYR A 240 -10.85 -15.70 7.57
CA TYR A 240 -11.75 -14.54 7.46
C TYR A 240 -11.84 -13.69 8.74
N LYS A 241 -11.64 -14.29 9.92
CA LYS A 241 -11.64 -13.58 11.21
C LYS A 241 -10.64 -12.42 11.24
N VAL A 242 -9.54 -12.51 10.49
CA VAL A 242 -8.54 -11.45 10.35
C VAL A 242 -9.11 -10.19 9.68
N PHE A 243 -10.08 -10.35 8.77
CA PHE A 243 -10.73 -9.24 8.04
C PHE A 243 -11.73 -8.46 8.89
N ILE A 244 -12.42 -9.11 9.83
CA ILE A 244 -13.42 -8.46 10.70
C ILE A 244 -12.86 -8.01 12.04
N LYS A 245 -11.63 -8.40 12.39
CA LYS A 245 -11.02 -8.16 13.70
C LYS A 245 -11.01 -6.68 14.12
N GLN A 246 -10.63 -5.77 13.21
CA GLN A 246 -10.64 -4.34 13.51
C GLN A 246 -12.05 -3.74 13.59
N LEU A 247 -12.98 -4.23 12.77
CA LEU A 247 -14.38 -3.81 12.84
C LEU A 247 -15.00 -4.22 14.19
N THR A 248 -14.82 -5.47 14.60
CA THR A 248 -15.28 -5.97 15.91
C THR A 248 -14.68 -5.15 17.07
N LYS A 249 -13.38 -4.84 16.99
CA LYS A 249 -12.72 -3.98 17.99
C LYS A 249 -13.34 -2.58 18.03
N SER A 250 -13.55 -1.97 16.86
CA SER A 250 -14.10 -0.61 16.76
C SER A 250 -15.54 -0.54 17.31
N ILE A 251 -16.38 -1.53 17.02
CA ILE A 251 -17.74 -1.61 17.56
C ILE A 251 -17.72 -1.73 19.09
N ARG A 252 -16.83 -2.57 19.63
CA ARG A 252 -16.66 -2.71 21.09
C ARG A 252 -16.20 -1.41 21.73
N ASP A 253 -15.23 -0.72 21.14
CA ASP A 253 -14.70 0.54 21.66
C ASP A 253 -15.76 1.66 21.64
N LEU A 254 -16.59 1.73 20.59
CA LEU A 254 -17.72 2.66 20.50
C LEU A 254 -18.78 2.38 21.57
N SER A 255 -19.14 1.11 21.79
CA SER A 255 -20.08 0.71 22.84
C SER A 255 -19.57 1.12 24.23
N ASN A 256 -18.28 0.90 24.51
CA ASN A 256 -17.64 1.28 25.77
C ASN A 256 -17.55 2.79 26.00
N ARG A 257 -17.48 3.60 24.94
CA ARG A 257 -17.49 5.07 25.07
C ARG A 257 -18.90 5.55 25.42
N ARG A 258 -19.92 5.06 24.70
CA ARG A 258 -21.33 5.38 24.96
C ARG A 258 -21.78 4.99 26.38
N SER A 259 -21.24 3.92 26.95
CA SER A 259 -21.56 3.51 28.33
C SER A 259 -20.87 4.34 29.40
N LYS A 260 -19.77 5.03 29.09
CA LYS A 260 -19.07 5.94 30.02
C LYS A 260 -19.63 7.36 30.02
N GLU A 261 -20.36 7.72 28.97
CA GLU A 261 -21.02 9.02 28.81
C GLU A 261 -22.45 9.04 29.38
N ARG A 262 -22.99 7.88 29.81
CA ARG A 262 -24.27 7.72 30.50
C ARG A 262 -24.05 7.50 31.99
#